data_AF-A0AAP0F1P8-F1
#
_entry.id   AF-A0AAP0F1P8-F1
#
_cell.length_a   1.000
_cell.length_b   1.000
_cell.length_c   1.000
_cell.angle_alpha   90.00
_cell.angle_beta   90.00
_cell.angle_gamma   90.00
#
_symmetry.space_group_name_H-M   'P 1'
#
loop_
_entity.id
_entity.type
_entity.pdbx_description
1 polymer ?
#
loop_
_entity_poly.entity_id
_entity_poly.type
_entity_poly.pdbx_seq_one_letter_code
_entity_poly.pdbx_strand_id
1 'polypeptide(L)'
;MANAIDQDHEEEDENNDDEEDSSLKQNKKKRRGSNKNRRKELSISCMLNTEVGAVLAVIRRFPDPTSQFMSSSSPEETCDSSLLNSLKSLRALIFDPPQQWHMMDPLIYITPFLDVIQSDDIPAAATAVALSAVLKILKHEIFSEKTPGAKDAINAIVLGITSCRLERTDSTSEQSVLMRILQLLIGIMRNKTSYMLTDHAVCTLVNTCFQVVQQSAGIGDLLQYNARHTMHELIHIVFERLADIDAIVGPGESRGNDDDDDVDYERSMNSGYGARCAIDIFHFLCSMLHVVEVVDIDGSTVTSSDENIQIFALILINSAIELCGEGIGKHPKLLKTIQDNLFFHLVSSGACSSPLVLSMICSTVLNIFQFFRR
;
A
#
# COMPACT_ATOMS: atom_id res chain seq x y z
N MET A 1 11.52 -75.61 64.66
CA MET A 1 12.42 -74.45 64.87
C MET A 1 12.21 -73.55 63.67
N ALA A 2 11.46 -72.45 63.82
CA ALA A 2 11.97 -71.11 64.19
C ALA A 2 12.92 -70.54 63.11
N ASN A 3 12.92 -69.28 62.71
CA ASN A 3 12.03 -68.10 62.77
C ASN A 3 12.81 -67.03 61.96
N ALA A 4 12.12 -65.94 61.60
CA ALA A 4 12.67 -64.62 61.21
C ALA A 4 13.16 -64.42 59.75
N ILE A 5 12.96 -63.29 59.06
CA ILE A 5 12.05 -62.12 59.05
C ILE A 5 12.60 -61.21 57.92
N ASP A 6 11.69 -60.53 57.21
CA ASP A 6 11.78 -59.29 56.40
C ASP A 6 13.14 -58.69 56.01
N GLN A 7 13.28 -58.29 54.73
CA GLN A 7 13.03 -56.90 54.27
C GLN A 7 13.30 -56.77 52.75
N ASP A 8 12.69 -55.71 52.17
CA ASP A 8 12.86 -55.12 50.84
C ASP A 8 11.86 -55.56 49.77
N HIS A 9 11.14 -54.67 49.08
CA HIS A 9 10.57 -53.35 49.37
C HIS A 9 9.58 -53.16 48.20
N GLU A 10 8.35 -52.74 48.50
CA GLU A 10 7.36 -52.33 47.50
C GLU A 10 7.84 -51.05 46.80
N GLU A 11 8.07 -51.07 45.48
CA GLU A 11 8.15 -49.87 44.62
C GLU A 11 7.70 -50.23 43.20
N GLU A 12 6.39 -50.45 43.00
CA GLU A 12 5.76 -50.35 41.68
C GLU A 12 4.38 -49.72 41.90
N ASP A 13 4.25 -48.40 41.66
CA ASP A 13 3.03 -47.71 41.18
C ASP A 13 3.09 -46.18 41.44
N GLU A 14 4.00 -45.44 40.78
CA GLU A 14 3.94 -43.96 40.76
C GLU A 14 4.32 -43.32 39.40
N ASN A 15 4.27 -44.05 38.27
CA ASN A 15 4.70 -43.50 36.96
C ASN A 15 3.62 -43.43 35.86
N ASN A 16 2.34 -43.71 36.15
CA ASN A 16 1.27 -43.66 35.13
C ASN A 16 0.38 -42.41 35.17
N ASP A 17 0.36 -41.65 36.28
CA ASP A 17 -0.54 -40.48 36.42
C ASP A 17 0.01 -39.21 35.74
N ASP A 18 1.34 -39.10 35.58
CA ASP A 18 1.97 -37.92 34.98
C ASP A 18 1.87 -37.89 33.44
N GLU A 19 1.85 -39.05 32.76
CA GLU A 19 1.69 -39.12 31.31
C GLU A 19 0.25 -38.80 30.87
N GLU A 20 -0.77 -39.29 31.59
CA GLU A 20 -2.17 -38.97 31.30
C GLU A 20 -2.47 -37.49 31.48
N ASP A 21 -1.98 -36.85 32.55
CA ASP A 21 -2.20 -35.41 32.80
C ASP A 21 -1.47 -34.53 31.76
N SER A 22 -0.31 -34.97 31.27
CA SER A 22 0.41 -34.30 30.17
C SER A 22 -0.37 -34.33 28.85
N SER A 23 -0.97 -35.48 28.51
CA SER A 23 -1.76 -35.68 27.28
C SER A 23 -3.09 -34.90 27.32
N LEU A 24 -3.74 -34.84 28.50
CA LEU A 24 -4.96 -34.07 28.75
C LEU A 24 -4.69 -32.56 28.68
N LYS A 25 -3.55 -32.08 29.20
CA LYS A 25 -3.11 -30.68 29.09
C LYS A 25 -2.82 -30.30 27.63
N GLN A 26 -2.14 -31.17 26.85
CA GLN A 26 -1.92 -30.95 25.42
C GLN A 26 -3.23 -30.90 24.61
N ASN A 27 -4.16 -31.81 24.88
CA ASN A 27 -5.48 -31.83 24.24
C ASN A 27 -6.33 -30.59 24.58
N LYS A 28 -6.31 -30.12 25.84
CA LYS A 28 -6.95 -28.85 26.23
C LYS A 28 -6.32 -27.65 25.53
N LYS A 29 -4.99 -27.61 25.38
CA LYS A 29 -4.27 -26.54 24.68
C LYS A 29 -4.59 -26.53 23.16
N LYS A 30 -4.63 -27.70 22.53
CA LYS A 30 -5.02 -27.89 21.11
C LYS A 30 -6.47 -27.47 20.86
N ARG A 31 -7.42 -27.87 21.72
CA ARG A 31 -8.84 -27.45 21.64
C ARG A 31 -9.01 -25.94 21.84
N ARG A 32 -8.27 -25.33 22.77
CA ARG A 32 -8.25 -23.87 22.98
C ARG A 32 -7.71 -23.12 21.76
N GLY A 33 -6.63 -23.62 21.13
CA GLY A 33 -6.08 -23.06 19.89
C GLY A 33 -7.06 -23.13 18.72
N SER A 34 -7.68 -24.30 18.50
CA SER A 34 -8.69 -24.49 17.46
C SER A 34 -9.91 -23.57 17.63
N ASN A 35 -10.43 -23.42 18.87
CA ASN A 35 -11.52 -22.48 19.15
C ASN A 35 -11.12 -21.02 18.94
N LYS A 36 -9.87 -20.65 19.23
CA LYS A 36 -9.37 -19.29 18.98
C LYS A 36 -9.31 -19.00 17.47
N ASN A 37 -8.82 -19.93 16.67
CA ASN A 37 -8.79 -19.77 15.20
C ASN A 37 -10.20 -19.69 14.62
N ARG A 38 -11.12 -20.58 15.02
CA ARG A 38 -12.52 -20.52 14.58
C ARG A 38 -13.18 -19.18 14.89
N ARG A 39 -12.92 -18.59 16.06
CA ARG A 39 -13.41 -17.25 16.42
C ARG A 39 -12.82 -16.15 15.55
N LYS A 40 -11.54 -16.24 15.18
CA LYS A 40 -10.90 -15.31 14.26
C LYS A 40 -11.54 -15.38 12.86
N GLU A 41 -11.68 -16.59 12.31
CA GLU A 41 -12.33 -16.79 11.00
C GLU A 41 -13.76 -16.25 11.00
N LEU A 42 -14.54 -16.51 12.05
CA LEU A 42 -15.89 -15.96 12.22
C LEU A 42 -15.89 -14.43 12.31
N SER A 43 -14.92 -13.83 13.01
CA SER A 43 -14.79 -12.37 13.09
C SER A 43 -14.51 -11.76 11.71
N ILE A 44 -13.69 -12.43 10.89
CA ILE A 44 -13.40 -12.01 9.51
C ILE A 44 -14.67 -12.12 8.66
N SER A 45 -15.38 -13.26 8.73
CA SER A 45 -16.66 -13.44 8.02
C SER A 45 -17.67 -12.35 8.36
N CYS A 46 -17.83 -12.03 9.65
CA CYS A 46 -18.73 -10.95 10.09
C CYS A 46 -18.32 -9.58 9.56
N MET A 47 -17.01 -9.28 9.55
CA MET A 47 -16.47 -8.03 9.01
C MET A 47 -16.76 -7.92 7.51
N LEU A 48 -16.39 -8.93 6.72
CA LEU A 48 -16.64 -8.95 5.28
C LEU A 48 -18.12 -8.84 4.95
N ASN A 49 -19.00 -9.57 5.65
CA ASN A 49 -20.44 -9.48 5.41
C ASN A 49 -20.99 -8.08 5.73
N THR A 50 -20.42 -7.40 6.73
CA THR A 50 -20.78 -6.02 7.06
C THR A 50 -20.36 -5.07 5.93
N GLU A 51 -19.16 -5.20 5.40
CA GLU A 51 -18.69 -4.36 4.29
C GLU A 51 -19.46 -4.61 2.99
N VAL A 52 -19.70 -5.87 2.62
CA VAL A 52 -20.53 -6.22 1.45
C VAL A 52 -21.94 -5.67 1.61
N GLY A 53 -22.52 -5.81 2.81
CA GLY A 53 -23.84 -5.27 3.14
C GLY A 53 -23.89 -3.74 3.03
N ALA A 54 -22.83 -3.04 3.45
CA ALA A 54 -22.74 -1.59 3.36
C ALA A 54 -22.68 -1.11 1.90
N VAL A 55 -21.84 -1.73 1.06
CA VAL A 55 -21.76 -1.41 -0.37
C VAL A 55 -23.10 -1.63 -1.06
N LEU A 56 -23.71 -2.81 -0.87
CA LEU A 56 -25.03 -3.12 -1.43
C LEU A 56 -26.11 -2.14 -0.98
N ALA A 57 -26.07 -1.68 0.27
CA ALA A 57 -27.03 -0.72 0.79
C ALA A 57 -26.90 0.66 0.13
N VAL A 58 -25.68 1.11 -0.17
CA VAL A 58 -25.46 2.39 -0.86
C VAL A 58 -25.87 2.30 -2.32
N ILE A 59 -25.48 1.23 -3.03
CA ILE A 59 -25.87 1.02 -4.44
C ILE A 59 -27.40 1.01 -4.60
N ARG A 60 -28.13 0.29 -3.73
CA ARG A 60 -29.60 0.20 -3.80
C ARG A 60 -30.33 1.50 -3.48
N ARG A 61 -29.69 2.44 -2.77
CA ARG A 61 -30.28 3.74 -2.44
C ARG A 61 -30.22 4.74 -3.59
N PHE A 62 -29.61 4.37 -4.72
CA PHE A 62 -29.48 5.21 -5.90
C PHE A 62 -30.45 4.78 -7.02
N PRO A 63 -31.75 5.14 -6.95
CA PRO A 63 -32.59 5.24 -8.12
C PRO A 63 -32.52 6.67 -8.69
N ASP A 64 -32.37 6.76 -10.01
CA ASP A 64 -32.31 7.99 -10.79
C ASP A 64 -33.46 8.97 -10.40
N PRO A 65 -33.18 10.25 -10.07
CA PRO A 65 -34.23 11.21 -9.72
C PRO A 65 -35.26 11.45 -10.84
N THR A 66 -34.95 11.08 -12.09
CA THR A 66 -35.90 11.16 -13.21
C THR A 66 -36.86 9.97 -13.29
N SER A 67 -36.57 8.85 -12.61
CA SER A 67 -37.41 7.64 -12.62
C SER A 67 -38.71 7.80 -11.81
N GLN A 68 -38.85 8.88 -11.03
CA GLN A 68 -40.07 9.15 -10.26
C GLN A 68 -41.23 9.69 -11.11
N PHE A 69 -40.96 10.16 -12.33
CA PHE A 69 -41.98 10.74 -13.22
C PHE A 69 -42.37 9.85 -14.41
N MET A 70 -41.71 8.70 -14.60
CA MET A 70 -42.00 7.73 -15.67
C MET A 70 -42.20 6.34 -15.05
N SER A 71 -43.45 5.97 -14.82
CA SER A 71 -43.81 4.64 -14.32
C SER A 71 -43.46 3.52 -15.33
N SER A 72 -43.08 2.34 -14.80
CA SER A 72 -43.18 0.98 -15.41
C SER A 72 -41.94 0.22 -15.92
N SER A 73 -40.71 0.61 -15.58
CA SER A 73 -39.56 -0.33 -15.63
C SER A 73 -39.18 -0.81 -14.23
N SER A 74 -38.84 -2.08 -14.10
CA SER A 74 -38.46 -2.68 -12.81
C SER A 74 -37.23 -1.98 -12.22
N PRO A 75 -37.12 -1.82 -10.89
CA PRO A 75 -35.97 -1.15 -10.25
C PRO A 75 -34.62 -1.88 -10.39
N GLU A 76 -34.56 -2.99 -11.14
CA GLU A 76 -33.42 -3.90 -11.17
C GLU A 76 -32.51 -3.75 -12.42
N GLU A 77 -32.87 -2.89 -13.38
CA GLU A 77 -32.19 -2.86 -14.70
C GLU A 77 -31.20 -1.71 -14.94
N THR A 78 -30.96 -0.79 -14.00
CA THR A 78 -30.14 0.42 -14.24
C THR A 78 -28.75 0.44 -13.58
N CYS A 79 -28.37 -0.60 -12.84
CA CYS A 79 -27.02 -0.78 -12.29
C CYS A 79 -26.49 -2.12 -12.77
N ASP A 80 -25.20 -2.20 -13.14
CA ASP A 80 -24.55 -3.41 -13.66
C ASP A 80 -24.98 -4.67 -12.89
N SER A 81 -25.85 -5.46 -13.52
CA SER A 81 -26.42 -6.67 -12.91
C SER A 81 -25.32 -7.67 -12.52
N SER A 82 -24.20 -7.65 -13.23
CA SER A 82 -22.98 -8.41 -12.94
C SER A 82 -22.34 -8.02 -11.60
N LEU A 83 -22.19 -6.72 -11.32
CA LEU A 83 -21.55 -6.20 -10.10
C LEU A 83 -22.36 -6.58 -8.85
N LEU A 84 -23.67 -6.36 -8.92
CA LEU A 84 -24.61 -6.75 -7.86
C LEU A 84 -24.59 -8.26 -7.61
N ASN A 85 -24.49 -9.06 -8.68
CA ASN A 85 -24.39 -10.51 -8.57
C ASN A 85 -23.05 -10.96 -7.99
N SER A 86 -21.94 -10.29 -8.30
CA SER A 86 -20.62 -10.53 -7.71
C SER A 86 -20.66 -10.33 -6.19
N LEU A 87 -21.21 -9.20 -5.73
CA LEU A 87 -21.37 -8.91 -4.30
C LEU A 87 -22.33 -9.89 -3.59
N LYS A 88 -23.43 -10.27 -4.23
CA LYS A 88 -24.36 -11.29 -3.69
C LYS A 88 -23.68 -12.67 -3.58
N SER A 89 -22.88 -13.03 -4.58
CA SER A 89 -22.12 -14.30 -4.61
C SER A 89 -21.10 -14.34 -3.48
N LEU A 90 -20.34 -13.25 -3.29
CA LEU A 90 -19.43 -13.13 -2.15
C LEU A 90 -20.19 -13.25 -0.83
N ARG A 91 -21.35 -12.59 -0.68
CA ARG A 91 -22.15 -12.68 0.55
C ARG A 91 -22.61 -14.10 0.86
N ALA A 92 -22.98 -14.87 -0.16
CA ALA A 92 -23.36 -16.28 0.00
C ALA A 92 -22.16 -17.14 0.45
N LEU A 93 -20.97 -16.88 -0.10
CA LEU A 93 -19.74 -17.63 0.21
C LEU A 93 -19.26 -17.45 1.67
N ILE A 94 -19.53 -16.29 2.29
CA ILE A 94 -18.97 -15.93 3.61
C ILE A 94 -19.33 -16.91 4.73
N PHE A 95 -20.52 -17.51 4.69
CA PHE A 95 -21.05 -18.36 5.76
C PHE A 95 -21.28 -19.81 5.37
N ASP A 96 -21.18 -20.17 4.08
CA ASP A 96 -21.48 -21.52 3.62
C ASP A 96 -20.50 -21.98 2.51
N PRO A 97 -19.58 -22.93 2.78
CA PRO A 97 -19.18 -23.51 4.08
C PRO A 97 -18.27 -22.58 4.93
N PRO A 98 -17.87 -22.95 6.16
CA PRO A 98 -16.95 -22.15 6.98
C PRO A 98 -15.59 -21.95 6.29
N GLN A 99 -15.23 -20.69 6.07
CA GLN A 99 -14.04 -20.33 5.30
C GLN A 99 -12.76 -20.35 6.17
N GLN A 100 -11.66 -20.77 5.56
CA GLN A 100 -10.30 -20.54 6.09
C GLN A 100 -9.70 -19.38 5.30
N TRP A 101 -10.00 -18.15 5.72
CA TRP A 101 -9.69 -16.95 4.95
C TRP A 101 -8.20 -16.82 4.61
N HIS A 102 -7.33 -17.25 5.52
CA HIS A 102 -5.88 -17.20 5.35
C HIS A 102 -5.30 -18.18 4.31
N MET A 103 -6.08 -19.18 3.88
CA MET A 103 -5.72 -20.18 2.86
C MET A 103 -6.46 -19.97 1.54
N MET A 104 -7.45 -19.08 1.53
CA MET A 104 -8.22 -18.76 0.34
C MET A 104 -7.50 -17.70 -0.48
N ASP A 105 -7.60 -17.81 -1.81
CA ASP A 105 -7.12 -16.77 -2.72
C ASP A 105 -7.81 -15.43 -2.40
N PRO A 106 -7.04 -14.37 -2.04
CA PRO A 106 -7.61 -13.10 -1.66
C PRO A 106 -8.45 -12.43 -2.75
N LEU A 107 -8.17 -12.71 -4.03
CA LEU A 107 -8.92 -12.16 -5.15
C LEU A 107 -10.40 -12.55 -5.10
N ILE A 108 -10.74 -13.71 -4.52
CA ILE A 108 -12.13 -14.18 -4.42
C ILE A 108 -13.00 -13.19 -3.63
N TYR A 109 -12.45 -12.56 -2.58
CA TYR A 109 -13.19 -11.63 -1.73
C TYR A 109 -12.79 -10.17 -1.91
N ILE A 110 -11.72 -9.87 -2.64
CA ILE A 110 -11.29 -8.49 -2.96
C ILE A 110 -11.91 -8.00 -4.27
N THR A 111 -11.95 -8.85 -5.31
CA THR A 111 -12.42 -8.47 -6.65
C THR A 111 -13.81 -7.81 -6.65
N PRO A 112 -14.81 -8.31 -5.91
CA PRO A 112 -16.13 -7.67 -5.88
C PRO A 112 -16.10 -6.22 -5.37
N PHE A 113 -15.13 -5.83 -4.54
CA PHE A 113 -14.93 -4.44 -4.14
C PHE A 113 -14.13 -3.64 -5.17
N LEU A 114 -13.13 -4.26 -5.81
CA LEU A 114 -12.37 -3.61 -6.87
C LEU A 114 -13.24 -3.31 -8.09
N ASP A 115 -14.18 -4.18 -8.42
CA ASP A 115 -15.15 -3.97 -9.50
C ASP A 115 -16.03 -2.73 -9.21
N VAL A 116 -16.42 -2.53 -7.94
CA VAL A 116 -17.18 -1.35 -7.51
C VAL A 116 -16.34 -0.08 -7.65
N ILE A 117 -15.05 -0.15 -7.30
CA ILE A 117 -14.13 1.00 -7.36
C ILE A 117 -13.87 1.44 -8.81
N GLN A 118 -13.87 0.50 -9.75
CA GLN A 118 -13.52 0.72 -11.15
C GLN A 118 -14.73 0.97 -12.07
N SER A 119 -15.94 0.86 -11.53
CA SER A 119 -17.18 1.05 -12.29
C SER A 119 -17.54 2.53 -12.38
N ASP A 120 -17.87 2.98 -13.59
CA ASP A 120 -18.21 4.39 -13.89
C ASP A 120 -19.62 4.76 -13.46
N ASP A 121 -20.55 3.80 -13.45
CA ASP A 121 -21.98 3.99 -13.20
C ASP A 121 -22.38 3.78 -11.72
N ILE A 122 -21.41 3.91 -10.82
CA ILE A 122 -21.60 3.67 -9.38
C ILE A 122 -21.49 4.98 -8.59
N PRO A 123 -22.37 5.21 -7.58
CA PRO A 123 -22.29 6.41 -6.77
C PRO A 123 -20.95 6.52 -6.03
N ALA A 124 -20.36 7.71 -6.00
CA ALA A 124 -19.10 7.96 -5.28
C ALA A 124 -19.12 7.52 -3.80
N ALA A 125 -20.29 7.57 -3.15
CA ALA A 125 -20.47 7.04 -1.80
C ALA A 125 -20.25 5.51 -1.72
N ALA A 126 -20.65 4.74 -2.74
CA ALA A 126 -20.41 3.30 -2.80
C ALA A 126 -18.92 3.03 -3.06
N THR A 127 -18.28 3.78 -3.95
CA THR A 127 -16.83 3.75 -4.17
C THR A 127 -16.05 4.02 -2.87
N ALA A 128 -16.44 5.04 -2.10
CA ALA A 128 -15.81 5.36 -0.82
C ALA A 128 -15.94 4.24 0.23
N VAL A 129 -17.10 3.56 0.27
CA VAL A 129 -17.32 2.40 1.14
C VAL A 129 -16.49 1.20 0.69
N ALA A 130 -16.42 0.93 -0.62
CA ALA A 130 -15.60 -0.15 -1.17
C ALA A 130 -14.10 0.06 -0.88
N LEU A 131 -13.57 1.28 -1.08
CA LEU A 131 -12.20 1.64 -0.69
C LEU A 131 -11.93 1.41 0.80
N SER A 132 -12.90 1.77 1.65
CA SER A 132 -12.81 1.54 3.10
C SER A 132 -12.81 0.05 3.46
N ALA A 133 -13.57 -0.77 2.71
CA ALA A 133 -13.60 -2.22 2.87
C ALA A 133 -12.24 -2.85 2.52
N VAL A 134 -11.65 -2.48 1.38
CA VAL A 134 -10.31 -2.94 0.97
C VAL A 134 -9.25 -2.53 2.01
N LEU A 135 -9.32 -1.30 2.52
CA LEU A 135 -8.42 -0.84 3.59
C LEU A 135 -8.58 -1.68 4.86
N LYS A 136 -9.81 -2.03 5.26
CA LYS A 136 -10.04 -2.90 6.42
C LYS A 136 -9.49 -4.31 6.18
N ILE A 137 -9.64 -4.87 4.97
CA ILE A 137 -9.07 -6.17 4.62
C ILE A 137 -7.55 -6.17 4.84
N LEU A 138 -6.86 -5.13 4.36
CA LEU A 138 -5.41 -4.96 4.55
C LEU A 138 -5.04 -4.75 6.02
N LYS A 139 -5.76 -3.86 6.74
CA LYS A 139 -5.47 -3.55 8.15
C LYS A 139 -5.67 -4.73 9.09
N HIS A 140 -6.59 -5.63 8.78
CA HIS A 140 -6.82 -6.84 9.57
C HIS A 140 -5.91 -8.02 9.16
N GLU A 141 -4.99 -7.81 8.21
CA GLU A 141 -4.09 -8.84 7.69
C GLU A 141 -4.85 -10.15 7.34
N ILE A 142 -6.01 -10.05 6.67
CA ILE A 142 -6.83 -11.23 6.31
C ILE A 142 -6.02 -12.17 5.41
N PHE A 143 -5.19 -11.60 4.54
CA PHE A 143 -4.14 -12.31 3.82
C PHE A 143 -2.78 -11.76 4.18
N SER A 144 -1.75 -12.57 3.94
CA SER A 144 -0.35 -12.25 4.19
C SER A 144 0.52 -12.75 3.04
N GLU A 145 1.82 -12.48 3.10
CA GLU A 145 2.84 -13.04 2.20
C GLU A 145 2.80 -14.58 2.06
N LYS A 146 2.18 -15.29 3.02
CA LYS A 146 2.05 -16.76 3.02
C LYS A 146 0.76 -17.25 2.37
N THR A 147 -0.17 -16.35 2.07
CA THR A 147 -1.47 -16.70 1.50
C THR A 147 -1.32 -16.94 -0.02
N PRO A 148 -1.87 -18.02 -0.58
CA PRO A 148 -1.84 -18.26 -2.03
C PRO A 148 -2.49 -17.10 -2.78
N GLY A 149 -1.89 -16.62 -3.87
CA GLY A 149 -2.43 -15.48 -4.63
C GLY A 149 -2.24 -14.10 -3.99
N ALA A 150 -1.53 -13.98 -2.86
CA ALA A 150 -1.29 -12.69 -2.19
C ALA A 150 -0.58 -11.66 -3.08
N LYS A 151 0.37 -12.10 -3.91
CA LYS A 151 1.08 -11.25 -4.88
C LYS A 151 0.12 -10.65 -5.90
N ASP A 152 -0.73 -11.48 -6.48
CA ASP A 152 -1.69 -11.05 -7.49
C ASP A 152 -2.74 -10.12 -6.86
N ALA A 153 -3.20 -10.46 -5.65
CA ALA A 153 -4.14 -9.65 -4.91
C ALA A 153 -3.61 -8.25 -4.56
N ILE A 154 -2.38 -8.13 -4.04
CA ILE A 154 -1.84 -6.82 -3.67
C ILE A 154 -1.61 -5.93 -4.90
N ASN A 155 -1.14 -6.50 -6.03
CA ASN A 155 -0.98 -5.75 -7.28
C ASN A 155 -2.34 -5.41 -7.92
N ALA A 156 -3.35 -6.29 -7.82
CA ALA A 156 -4.71 -6.01 -8.28
C ALA A 156 -5.36 -4.87 -7.48
N ILE A 157 -5.10 -4.77 -6.17
CA ILE A 157 -5.54 -3.61 -5.36
C ILE A 157 -4.93 -2.33 -5.92
N VAL A 158 -3.61 -2.30 -6.19
CA VAL A 158 -2.95 -1.11 -6.77
C VAL A 158 -3.58 -0.74 -8.10
N LEU A 159 -3.76 -1.71 -9.00
CA LEU A 159 -4.40 -1.47 -10.29
C LEU A 159 -5.80 -0.88 -10.10
N GLY A 160 -6.64 -1.50 -9.27
CA GLY A 160 -8.03 -1.08 -9.07
C GLY A 160 -8.18 0.32 -8.47
N ILE A 161 -7.27 0.76 -7.60
CA ILE A 161 -7.33 2.13 -7.05
C ILE A 161 -6.79 3.18 -8.03
N THR A 162 -5.86 2.81 -8.89
CA THR A 162 -5.27 3.73 -9.88
C THR A 162 -6.13 3.90 -11.12
N SER A 163 -6.98 2.92 -11.41
CA SER A 163 -8.01 2.98 -12.46
C SER A 163 -9.35 3.55 -11.97
N CYS A 164 -9.45 3.98 -10.70
CA CYS A 164 -10.65 4.59 -10.12
C CYS A 164 -11.00 5.87 -10.90
N ARG A 165 -12.18 5.89 -11.53
CA ARG A 165 -12.72 7.06 -12.22
C ARG A 165 -13.87 7.65 -11.40
N LEU A 166 -13.91 8.97 -11.31
CA LEU A 166 -14.96 9.71 -10.61
C LEU A 166 -15.73 10.54 -11.63
N GLU A 167 -16.61 9.89 -12.39
CA GLU A 167 -17.46 10.59 -13.33
C GLU A 167 -18.66 11.21 -12.62
N ARG A 168 -19.09 12.41 -13.08
CA ARG A 168 -20.36 13.04 -12.67
C ARG A 168 -20.54 13.20 -11.15
N THR A 169 -19.44 13.38 -10.43
CA THR A 169 -19.38 13.42 -8.96
C THR A 169 -19.28 14.87 -8.49
N ASP A 170 -19.95 15.24 -7.40
CA ASP A 170 -19.79 16.57 -6.81
C ASP A 170 -18.45 16.71 -6.08
N SER A 171 -17.94 17.94 -5.94
CA SER A 171 -16.61 18.17 -5.37
C SER A 171 -16.45 17.65 -3.93
N THR A 172 -17.52 17.58 -3.13
CA THR A 172 -17.43 17.11 -1.74
C THR A 172 -17.28 15.59 -1.69
N SER A 173 -18.06 14.87 -2.49
CA SER A 173 -17.94 13.41 -2.58
C SER A 173 -16.64 12.99 -3.26
N GLU A 174 -16.17 13.73 -4.26
CA GLU A 174 -14.85 13.54 -4.87
C GLU A 174 -13.72 13.66 -3.84
N GLN A 175 -13.68 14.76 -3.06
CA GLN A 175 -12.70 14.92 -1.98
C GLN A 175 -12.75 13.79 -0.96
N SER A 176 -13.95 13.30 -0.63
CA SER A 176 -14.13 12.18 0.28
C SER A 176 -13.48 10.90 -0.27
N VAL A 177 -13.69 10.61 -1.56
CA VAL A 177 -13.07 9.46 -2.22
C VAL A 177 -11.55 9.60 -2.30
N LEU A 178 -11.04 10.77 -2.71
CA LEU A 178 -9.60 11.04 -2.76
C LEU A 178 -8.94 10.83 -1.38
N MET A 179 -9.59 11.28 -0.30
CA MET A 179 -9.12 11.04 1.07
C MET A 179 -9.06 9.54 1.41
N ARG A 180 -10.01 8.73 0.92
CA ARG A 180 -9.98 7.27 1.08
C ARG A 180 -8.89 6.61 0.25
N ILE A 181 -8.63 7.11 -0.97
CA ILE A 181 -7.50 6.67 -1.80
C ILE A 181 -6.20 6.90 -1.05
N LEU A 182 -5.93 8.12 -0.55
CA LEU A 182 -4.72 8.43 0.24
C LEU A 182 -4.52 7.48 1.43
N GLN A 183 -5.58 7.23 2.21
CA GLN A 183 -5.55 6.28 3.33
C GLN A 183 -5.20 4.84 2.87
N LEU A 184 -5.67 4.45 1.69
CA LEU A 184 -5.40 3.14 1.12
C LEU A 184 -3.98 3.03 0.56
N LEU A 185 -3.43 4.09 -0.06
CA LEU A 185 -2.01 4.14 -0.48
C LEU A 185 -1.07 3.86 0.70
N ILE A 186 -1.24 4.56 1.83
CA ILE A 186 -0.47 4.31 3.05
C ILE A 186 -0.72 2.88 3.56
N GLY A 187 -1.99 2.46 3.58
CA GLY A 187 -2.39 1.14 4.05
C GLY A 187 -1.75 -0.02 3.27
N ILE A 188 -1.61 0.14 1.95
CA ILE A 188 -0.92 -0.80 1.07
C ILE A 188 0.57 -0.84 1.41
N MET A 189 1.26 0.31 1.40
CA MET A 189 2.71 0.35 1.58
C MET A 189 3.17 -0.10 2.97
N ARG A 190 2.37 0.18 4.02
CA ARG A 190 2.65 -0.29 5.39
C ARG A 190 2.32 -1.77 5.64
N ASN A 191 1.53 -2.39 4.77
CA ASN A 191 1.21 -3.81 4.93
C ASN A 191 2.44 -4.66 4.58
N LYS A 192 2.69 -5.74 5.31
CA LYS A 192 3.82 -6.65 5.01
C LYS A 192 3.77 -7.23 3.60
N THR A 193 2.58 -7.39 3.02
CA THR A 193 2.43 -7.89 1.64
C THR A 193 2.95 -6.88 0.60
N SER A 194 3.24 -5.63 0.99
CA SER A 194 3.87 -4.64 0.10
C SER A 194 5.22 -5.10 -0.44
N TYR A 195 5.92 -5.98 0.28
CA TYR A 195 7.16 -6.63 -0.18
C TYR A 195 6.97 -7.47 -1.46
N MET A 196 5.74 -7.73 -1.90
CA MET A 196 5.40 -8.47 -3.12
C MET A 196 4.93 -7.56 -4.28
N LEU A 197 4.88 -6.24 -4.07
CA LEU A 197 4.56 -5.28 -5.13
C LEU A 197 5.70 -5.23 -6.16
N THR A 198 5.37 -4.94 -7.41
CA THR A 198 6.38 -4.66 -8.45
C THR A 198 6.94 -3.25 -8.30
N ASP A 199 8.13 -3.01 -8.85
CA ASP A 199 8.69 -1.64 -8.92
C ASP A 199 7.69 -0.66 -9.56
N HIS A 200 7.07 -1.08 -10.67
CA HIS A 200 6.08 -0.29 -11.38
C HIS A 200 4.87 0.04 -10.49
N ALA A 201 4.35 -0.94 -9.73
CA ALA A 201 3.22 -0.71 -8.85
C ALA A 201 3.53 0.35 -7.78
N VAL A 202 4.73 0.33 -7.19
CA VAL A 202 5.14 1.34 -6.20
C VAL A 202 5.28 2.73 -6.82
N CYS A 203 5.92 2.84 -7.98
CA CYS A 203 5.99 4.11 -8.71
C CYS A 203 4.59 4.65 -9.04
N THR A 204 3.67 3.76 -9.44
CA THR A 204 2.28 4.10 -9.73
C THR A 204 1.55 4.62 -8.48
N LEU A 205 1.75 4.01 -7.29
CA LEU A 205 1.19 4.52 -6.03
C LEU A 205 1.68 5.94 -5.69
N VAL A 206 2.98 6.19 -5.86
CA VAL A 206 3.60 7.50 -5.65
C VAL A 206 3.04 8.52 -6.64
N ASN A 207 2.92 8.15 -7.91
CA ASN A 207 2.35 9.02 -8.95
C ASN A 207 0.87 9.35 -8.67
N THR A 208 0.06 8.37 -8.26
CA THR A 208 -1.33 8.60 -7.85
C THR A 208 -1.41 9.55 -6.67
N CYS A 209 -0.55 9.39 -5.64
CA CYS A 209 -0.50 10.34 -4.53
C CYS A 209 -0.17 11.75 -5.01
N PHE A 210 0.81 11.88 -5.91
CA PHE A 210 1.21 13.18 -6.45
C PHE A 210 0.10 13.84 -7.27
N GLN A 211 -0.64 13.08 -8.08
CA GLN A 211 -1.81 13.60 -8.79
C GLN A 211 -2.83 14.21 -7.83
N VAL A 212 -3.08 13.56 -6.68
CA VAL A 212 -3.96 14.12 -5.64
C VAL A 212 -3.36 15.38 -5.00
N VAL A 213 -2.04 15.44 -4.77
CA VAL A 213 -1.36 16.66 -4.30
C VAL A 213 -1.59 17.83 -5.26
N GLN A 214 -1.49 17.60 -6.57
CA GLN A 214 -1.69 18.63 -7.59
C GLN A 214 -3.16 19.04 -7.72
N GLN A 215 -4.08 18.08 -7.74
CA GLN A 215 -5.52 18.34 -7.83
C GLN A 215 -6.04 19.10 -6.60
N SER A 216 -5.55 18.78 -5.40
CA SER A 216 -6.02 19.39 -4.15
C SER A 216 -5.52 20.82 -3.91
N ALA A 217 -4.58 21.33 -4.70
CA ALA A 217 -3.95 22.63 -4.51
C ALA A 217 -4.91 23.84 -4.59
N GLY A 218 -6.10 23.67 -5.18
CA GLY A 218 -7.15 24.71 -5.22
C GLY A 218 -8.48 24.29 -4.62
N ILE A 219 -8.57 23.09 -4.02
CA ILE A 219 -9.85 22.43 -3.72
C ILE A 219 -10.08 22.27 -2.20
N GLY A 220 -9.03 22.15 -1.37
CA GLY A 220 -9.17 22.18 0.09
C GLY A 220 -7.90 21.88 0.89
N ASP A 221 -7.65 22.71 1.92
CA ASP A 221 -6.44 22.67 2.76
C ASP A 221 -6.22 21.31 3.44
N LEU A 222 -7.28 20.68 3.93
CA LEU A 222 -7.17 19.40 4.64
C LEU A 222 -6.78 18.26 3.70
N LEU A 223 -7.37 18.21 2.49
CA LEU A 223 -7.03 17.19 1.51
C LEU A 223 -5.59 17.37 1.04
N GLN A 224 -5.18 18.62 0.76
CA GLN A 224 -3.82 18.92 0.36
C GLN A 224 -2.81 18.57 1.46
N TYR A 225 -3.11 18.89 2.71
CA TYR A 225 -2.29 18.50 3.86
C TYR A 225 -2.14 16.98 3.96
N ASN A 226 -3.24 16.23 3.87
CA ASN A 226 -3.20 14.78 3.93
C ASN A 226 -2.50 14.15 2.72
N ALA A 227 -2.62 14.74 1.53
CA ALA A 227 -1.91 14.28 0.34
C ALA A 227 -0.40 14.47 0.47
N ARG A 228 0.04 15.65 0.95
CA ARG A 228 1.46 15.93 1.22
C ARG A 228 2.02 15.01 2.31
N HIS A 229 1.26 14.79 3.39
CA HIS A 229 1.64 13.85 4.44
C HIS A 229 1.73 12.42 3.89
N THR A 230 0.76 11.98 3.10
CA THR A 230 0.76 10.65 2.48
C THR A 230 2.00 10.46 1.60
N MET A 231 2.32 11.45 0.76
CA MET A 231 3.53 11.40 -0.07
C MET A 231 4.79 11.22 0.78
N HIS A 232 4.92 11.97 1.88
CA HIS A 232 6.04 11.82 2.80
C HIS A 232 6.12 10.40 3.38
N GLU A 233 4.99 9.81 3.78
CA GLU A 233 4.93 8.43 4.27
C GLU A 233 5.34 7.40 3.19
N LEU A 234 4.91 7.59 1.94
CA LEU A 234 5.30 6.71 0.84
C LEU A 234 6.81 6.78 0.58
N ILE A 235 7.38 7.99 0.53
CA ILE A 235 8.83 8.19 0.42
C ILE A 235 9.54 7.54 1.61
N HIS A 236 9.04 7.73 2.83
CA HIS A 236 9.63 7.11 4.02
C HIS A 236 9.75 5.60 3.88
N ILE A 237 8.64 4.92 3.58
CA ILE A 237 8.59 3.45 3.49
C ILE A 237 9.51 2.94 2.36
N VAL A 238 9.55 3.62 1.21
CA VAL A 238 10.38 3.19 0.08
C VAL A 238 11.86 3.32 0.39
N PHE A 239 12.31 4.45 0.94
CA PHE A 239 13.73 4.72 1.17
C PHE A 239 14.26 4.08 2.46
N GLU A 240 13.41 3.88 3.48
CA GLU A 240 13.74 3.04 4.64
C GLU A 240 14.04 1.61 4.19
N ARG A 241 13.20 1.02 3.34
CA ARG A 241 13.46 -0.30 2.76
C ARG A 241 14.72 -0.32 1.89
N LEU A 242 14.99 0.73 1.13
CA LEU A 242 16.19 0.79 0.28
C LEU A 242 17.49 0.62 1.08
N ALA A 243 17.54 1.15 2.30
CA ALA A 243 18.70 1.01 3.18
C ALA A 243 19.00 -0.45 3.55
N ASP A 244 17.96 -1.29 3.64
CA ASP A 244 18.05 -2.72 3.93
C ASP A 244 18.36 -3.57 2.69
N ILE A 245 18.16 -3.03 1.48
CA ILE A 245 18.50 -3.74 0.24
C ILE A 245 20.01 -3.69 0.07
N ASP A 246 20.67 -4.82 0.35
CA ASP A 246 22.06 -5.01 -0.04
C ASP A 246 22.16 -4.91 -1.55
N ALA A 247 23.07 -4.05 -2.02
CA ALA A 247 23.34 -3.92 -3.43
C ALA A 247 23.74 -5.29 -3.96
N ILE A 248 22.92 -5.84 -4.86
CA ILE A 248 23.28 -6.99 -5.67
C ILE A 248 24.30 -6.51 -6.71
N VAL A 249 25.48 -6.11 -6.22
CA VAL A 249 26.71 -5.95 -6.98
C VAL A 249 27.83 -6.19 -5.95
N GLY A 250 28.23 -7.45 -5.81
CA GLY A 250 29.50 -7.77 -5.16
C GLY A 250 30.65 -7.09 -5.92
N PRO A 251 31.78 -6.77 -5.24
CA PRO A 251 32.94 -6.18 -5.88
C PRO A 251 33.66 -7.26 -6.71
N GLY A 252 33.19 -7.48 -7.94
CA GLY A 252 33.84 -8.37 -8.88
C GLY A 252 32.86 -9.06 -9.80
N GLU A 253 32.43 -8.37 -10.85
CA GLU A 253 32.22 -9.01 -12.16
C GLU A 253 32.32 -7.96 -13.28
N SER A 254 33.44 -8.07 -13.97
CA SER A 254 33.61 -8.00 -15.43
C SER A 254 33.07 -6.79 -16.19
N ARG A 255 34.02 -6.03 -16.74
CA ARG A 255 33.96 -5.60 -18.14
C ARG A 255 33.54 -6.81 -18.99
N GLY A 256 32.29 -6.86 -19.44
CA GLY A 256 31.73 -7.88 -20.29
C GLY A 256 30.47 -7.35 -20.96
N ASN A 257 30.35 -7.59 -22.26
CA ASN A 257 29.43 -6.94 -23.20
C ASN A 257 27.93 -7.10 -22.88
N ASP A 258 27.17 -6.17 -23.43
CA ASP A 258 25.72 -5.98 -23.53
C ASP A 258 24.82 -7.18 -23.95
N ASP A 259 24.99 -8.43 -23.48
CA ASP A 259 24.14 -9.55 -23.94
C ASP A 259 23.79 -10.64 -22.89
N ASP A 260 23.55 -10.32 -21.60
CA ASP A 260 23.08 -11.31 -20.60
C ASP A 260 21.98 -10.74 -19.69
N ASP A 261 20.80 -10.46 -20.26
CA ASP A 261 19.58 -10.05 -19.53
C ASP A 261 18.71 -11.23 -19.03
N ASP A 262 19.03 -12.48 -19.39
CA ASP A 262 18.12 -13.62 -19.17
C ASP A 262 18.31 -14.39 -17.85
N VAL A 263 19.40 -14.17 -17.10
CA VAL A 263 19.69 -14.95 -15.86
C VAL A 263 19.23 -14.25 -14.56
N ASP A 264 18.91 -12.96 -14.62
CA ASP A 264 18.45 -12.16 -13.45
C ASP A 264 16.90 -12.03 -13.36
N TYR A 265 16.19 -12.50 -14.40
CA TYR A 265 14.73 -12.32 -14.52
C TYR A 265 13.91 -13.20 -13.56
N GLU A 266 14.35 -14.44 -13.28
CA GLU A 266 13.64 -15.36 -12.37
C GLU A 266 13.84 -15.01 -10.88
N ARG A 267 15.01 -14.48 -10.50
CA ARG A 267 15.28 -14.07 -9.12
C ARG A 267 14.55 -12.76 -8.77
N SER A 268 14.40 -11.88 -9.76
CA SER A 268 13.61 -10.64 -9.68
C SER A 268 12.10 -10.90 -9.54
N MET A 269 11.54 -11.95 -10.15
CA MET A 269 10.10 -12.27 -10.06
C MET A 269 9.64 -12.65 -8.64
N ASN A 270 10.55 -13.11 -7.76
CA ASN A 270 10.24 -13.49 -6.38
C ASN A 270 10.67 -12.46 -5.33
N SER A 271 11.44 -11.44 -5.71
CA SER A 271 11.71 -10.27 -4.88
C SER A 271 10.74 -9.16 -5.30
N GLY A 272 9.82 -8.69 -4.46
CA GLY A 272 9.08 -7.48 -4.83
C GLY A 272 10.00 -6.26 -4.85
N TYR A 273 9.42 -5.06 -4.93
CA TYR A 273 10.08 -3.84 -5.36
C TYR A 273 11.47 -3.61 -4.75
N GLY A 274 12.42 -3.20 -5.59
CA GLY A 274 13.84 -3.13 -5.28
C GLY A 274 14.40 -1.72 -5.41
N ALA A 275 15.72 -1.63 -5.62
CA ALA A 275 16.41 -0.34 -5.76
C ALA A 275 15.94 0.47 -6.97
N ARG A 276 15.44 -0.20 -8.01
CA ARG A 276 14.97 0.44 -9.26
C ARG A 276 13.83 1.42 -9.00
N CYS A 277 12.78 1.03 -8.28
CA CYS A 277 11.67 1.95 -8.01
C CYS A 277 12.10 3.17 -7.20
N ALA A 278 13.02 2.99 -6.24
CA ALA A 278 13.52 4.10 -5.42
C ALA A 278 14.32 5.11 -6.25
N ILE A 279 15.12 4.63 -7.21
CA ILE A 279 15.84 5.47 -8.18
C ILE A 279 14.85 6.23 -9.06
N ASP A 280 13.84 5.55 -9.60
CA ASP A 280 12.81 6.17 -10.45
C ASP A 280 12.01 7.23 -9.69
N ILE A 281 11.65 6.95 -8.43
CA ILE A 281 11.00 7.91 -7.54
C ILE A 281 11.92 9.10 -7.27
N PHE A 282 13.21 8.88 -7.00
CA PHE A 282 14.16 9.97 -6.75
C PHE A 282 14.33 10.86 -7.98
N HIS A 283 14.41 10.26 -9.18
CA HIS A 283 14.40 10.99 -10.44
C HIS A 283 13.14 11.83 -10.61
N PHE A 284 11.97 11.26 -10.32
CA PHE A 284 10.71 11.98 -10.33
C PHE A 284 10.74 13.19 -9.37
N LEU A 285 11.21 13.01 -8.13
CA LEU A 285 11.35 14.11 -7.17
C LEU A 285 12.30 15.21 -7.67
N CYS A 286 13.42 14.85 -8.30
CA CYS A 286 14.33 15.82 -8.91
C CYS A 286 13.65 16.60 -10.05
N SER A 287 12.84 15.93 -10.87
CA SER A 287 12.10 16.58 -11.97
C SER A 287 11.10 17.63 -11.46
N MET A 288 10.58 17.48 -10.23
CA MET A 288 9.70 18.47 -9.59
C MET A 288 10.42 19.78 -9.23
N LEU A 289 11.77 19.80 -9.19
CA LEU A 289 12.55 21.02 -8.99
C LEU A 289 12.61 21.86 -10.27
N HIS A 290 12.40 21.25 -11.44
CA HIS A 290 12.41 21.94 -12.72
C HIS A 290 11.02 22.50 -13.03
N VAL A 291 10.78 23.73 -12.58
CA VAL A 291 9.65 24.52 -13.07
C VAL A 291 10.19 25.39 -14.19
N VAL A 292 9.77 25.10 -15.43
CA VAL A 292 9.94 26.05 -16.53
C VAL A 292 9.07 27.25 -16.19
N GLU A 293 9.68 28.42 -16.00
CA GLU A 293 8.95 29.68 -15.89
C GLU A 293 8.17 29.89 -17.19
N VAL A 294 6.88 29.54 -17.20
CA VAL A 294 5.98 29.93 -18.27
C VAL A 294 5.59 31.38 -18.00
N VAL A 295 6.19 32.29 -18.75
CA VAL A 295 5.80 33.70 -18.71
C VAL A 295 4.46 33.80 -19.43
N ASP A 296 3.36 33.89 -18.68
CA ASP A 296 2.05 34.20 -19.24
C ASP A 296 2.04 35.64 -19.80
N ILE A 297 1.33 35.81 -20.92
CA ILE A 297 1.22 37.04 -21.72
C ILE A 297 0.64 38.22 -20.92
N ASP A 298 0.00 37.95 -19.77
CA ASP A 298 -0.71 38.93 -18.94
C ASP A 298 0.05 39.42 -17.69
N GLY A 299 1.32 39.03 -17.49
CA GLY A 299 2.18 39.63 -16.47
C GLY A 299 1.77 39.36 -15.00
N SER A 300 0.87 38.40 -14.74
CA SER A 300 0.64 37.87 -13.40
C SER A 300 1.58 36.69 -13.16
N THR A 301 2.39 36.78 -12.11
CA THR A 301 3.37 35.75 -11.77
C THR A 301 2.69 34.52 -11.18
N VAL A 302 2.67 33.41 -11.94
CA VAL A 302 2.38 32.03 -11.48
C VAL A 302 3.53 31.48 -10.61
N THR A 303 4.14 32.32 -9.76
CA THR A 303 5.39 31.95 -9.06
C THR A 303 5.16 31.25 -7.73
N SER A 304 4.00 31.44 -7.07
CA SER A 304 3.77 30.92 -5.72
C SER A 304 3.34 29.45 -5.68
N SER A 305 2.57 28.95 -6.66
CA SER A 305 2.23 27.52 -6.77
C SER A 305 3.48 26.69 -7.02
N ASP A 306 4.34 27.22 -7.89
CA ASP A 306 5.54 26.57 -8.38
C ASP A 306 6.61 26.54 -7.30
N GLU A 307 6.77 27.64 -6.54
CA GLU A 307 7.61 27.68 -5.35
C GLU A 307 7.15 26.68 -4.28
N ASN A 308 5.84 26.55 -4.05
CA ASN A 308 5.30 25.58 -3.08
C ASN A 308 5.54 24.13 -3.49
N ILE A 309 5.58 23.84 -4.79
CA ILE A 309 5.93 22.51 -5.33
C ILE A 309 7.43 22.27 -5.20
N GLN A 310 8.28 23.26 -5.52
CA GLN A 310 9.72 23.17 -5.35
C GLN A 310 10.12 22.94 -3.89
N ILE A 311 9.55 23.71 -2.95
CA ILE A 311 9.80 23.53 -1.51
C ILE A 311 9.37 22.12 -1.09
N PHE A 312 8.20 21.66 -1.56
CA PHE A 312 7.73 20.31 -1.25
C PHE A 312 8.65 19.22 -1.80
N ALA A 313 9.13 19.35 -3.04
CA ALA A 313 10.12 18.45 -3.63
C ALA A 313 11.42 18.41 -2.81
N LEU A 314 11.95 19.59 -2.42
CA LEU A 314 13.16 19.68 -1.59
C LEU A 314 12.98 19.00 -0.22
N ILE A 315 11.79 19.08 0.39
CA ILE A 315 11.48 18.37 1.64
C ILE A 315 11.55 16.85 1.41
N LEU A 316 10.90 16.34 0.36
CA LEU A 316 10.89 14.91 0.06
C LEU A 316 12.29 14.38 -0.31
N ILE A 317 13.06 15.14 -1.09
CA ILE A 317 14.44 14.80 -1.46
C ILE A 317 15.32 14.74 -0.22
N ASN A 318 15.22 15.72 0.69
CA ASN A 318 15.96 15.70 1.94
C ASN A 318 15.63 14.46 2.78
N SER A 319 14.33 14.16 2.92
CA SER A 319 13.89 12.97 3.65
C SER A 319 14.45 11.68 3.02
N ALA A 320 14.40 11.55 1.69
CA ALA A 320 14.96 10.38 0.99
C ALA A 320 16.47 10.22 1.22
N ILE A 321 17.24 11.32 1.17
CA ILE A 321 18.69 11.30 1.42
C ILE A 321 18.99 10.92 2.88
N GLU A 322 18.25 11.49 3.84
CA GLU A 322 18.39 11.20 5.26
C GLU A 322 18.11 9.73 5.58
N LEU A 323 17.05 9.17 5.00
CA LEU A 323 16.64 7.77 5.21
C LEU A 323 17.63 6.77 4.61
N CYS A 324 18.22 7.10 3.46
CA CYS A 324 19.27 6.26 2.87
C CYS A 324 20.53 6.24 3.74
N GLY A 325 20.87 7.38 4.35
CA GLY A 325 22.07 7.56 5.17
C GLY A 325 23.33 7.00 4.50
N GLU A 326 24.12 6.23 5.25
CA GLU A 326 25.33 5.57 4.73
C GLU A 326 25.02 4.43 3.72
N GLY A 327 23.78 3.94 3.67
CA GLY A 327 23.31 2.95 2.71
C GLY A 327 23.26 3.46 1.27
N ILE A 328 23.31 4.78 1.06
CA ILE A 328 23.29 5.38 -0.28
C ILE A 328 24.47 4.95 -1.15
N GLY A 329 25.64 4.74 -0.53
CA GLY A 329 26.85 4.29 -1.21
C GLY A 329 26.75 2.87 -1.75
N LYS A 330 25.82 2.05 -1.23
CA LYS A 330 25.55 0.71 -1.77
C LYS A 330 24.96 0.80 -3.18
N HIS A 331 24.24 1.88 -3.51
CA HIS A 331 23.45 1.98 -4.74
C HIS A 331 24.08 2.98 -5.75
N PRO A 332 25.02 2.55 -6.61
CA PRO A 332 25.79 3.47 -7.47
C PRO A 332 24.93 4.25 -8.46
N LYS A 333 23.80 3.67 -8.91
CA LYS A 333 22.85 4.36 -9.78
C LYS A 333 22.18 5.55 -9.06
N LEU A 334 21.77 5.37 -7.81
CA LEU A 334 21.19 6.45 -6.99
C LEU A 334 22.22 7.55 -6.70
N LEU A 335 23.46 7.16 -6.35
CA LEU A 335 24.58 8.08 -6.19
C LEU A 335 24.79 8.92 -7.45
N LYS A 336 24.80 8.30 -8.63
CA LYS A 336 24.92 9.00 -9.91
C LYS A 336 23.75 9.96 -10.14
N THR A 337 22.51 9.56 -9.85
CA THR A 337 21.35 10.46 -9.96
C THR A 337 21.49 11.70 -9.08
N ILE A 338 22.04 11.55 -7.87
CA ILE A 338 22.31 12.67 -6.96
C ILE A 338 23.42 13.58 -7.51
N GLN A 339 24.52 12.99 -7.97
CA GLN A 339 25.66 13.72 -8.53
C GLN A 339 25.29 14.51 -9.80
N ASP A 340 24.60 13.86 -10.73
CA ASP A 340 24.36 14.42 -12.06
C ASP A 340 23.09 15.26 -12.11
N ASN A 341 21.95 14.72 -11.64
CA ASN A 341 20.66 15.38 -11.80
C ASN A 341 20.36 16.34 -10.65
N LEU A 342 20.47 15.89 -9.39
CA LEU A 342 20.10 16.73 -8.26
C LEU A 342 20.98 17.97 -8.16
N PHE A 343 22.32 17.85 -8.25
CA PHE A 343 23.18 19.03 -8.24
C PHE A 343 22.91 19.98 -9.41
N PHE A 344 22.67 19.46 -10.61
CA PHE A 344 22.28 20.28 -11.75
C PHE A 344 21.03 21.12 -11.43
N HIS A 345 19.99 20.47 -10.90
CA HIS A 345 18.76 21.17 -10.50
C HIS A 345 19.00 22.19 -9.38
N LEU A 346 19.71 21.82 -8.30
CA LEU A 346 20.00 22.72 -7.17
C LEU A 346 20.79 23.96 -7.61
N VAL A 347 21.79 23.80 -8.49
CA VAL A 347 22.57 24.93 -9.03
C VAL A 347 21.71 25.81 -9.93
N SER A 348 20.90 25.21 -10.80
CA SER A 348 20.00 25.96 -11.69
C SER A 348 18.95 26.76 -10.92
N SER A 349 18.35 26.18 -9.88
CA SER A 349 17.33 26.84 -9.06
C SER A 349 17.93 27.92 -8.15
N GLY A 350 19.13 27.69 -7.59
CA GLY A 350 19.73 28.59 -6.60
C GLY A 350 20.00 30.02 -7.09
N ALA A 351 20.20 30.23 -8.39
CA ALA A 351 20.51 31.55 -8.97
C ALA A 351 19.31 32.52 -8.97
N CYS A 352 18.08 32.01 -9.00
CA CYS A 352 16.84 32.80 -9.13
C CYS A 352 15.81 32.50 -8.03
N SER A 353 16.23 31.88 -6.92
CA SER A 353 15.33 31.41 -5.86
C SER A 353 14.99 32.48 -4.82
N SER A 354 13.82 32.33 -4.18
CA SER A 354 13.49 33.06 -2.96
C SER A 354 14.45 32.70 -1.81
N PRO A 355 14.58 33.54 -0.77
CA PRO A 355 15.43 33.22 0.38
C PRO A 355 15.06 31.91 1.08
N LEU A 356 13.78 31.54 1.06
CA LEU A 356 13.28 30.30 1.65
C LEU A 356 13.74 29.09 0.85
N VAL A 357 13.53 29.11 -0.47
CA VAL A 357 13.99 28.04 -1.36
C VAL A 357 15.51 27.89 -1.29
N LEU A 358 16.25 29.00 -1.30
CA LEU A 358 17.70 28.99 -1.17
C LEU A 358 18.17 28.36 0.15
N SER A 359 17.49 28.65 1.27
CA SER A 359 17.76 28.02 2.57
C SER A 359 17.58 26.50 2.51
N MET A 360 16.50 26.03 1.88
CA MET A 360 16.21 24.60 1.68
C MET A 360 17.23 23.92 0.76
N ILE A 361 17.65 24.59 -0.32
CA ILE A 361 18.72 24.12 -1.21
C ILE A 361 20.02 23.95 -0.41
N CYS A 362 20.43 24.98 0.36
CA CYS A 362 21.62 24.92 1.20
C CYS A 362 21.56 23.77 2.22
N SER A 363 20.39 23.56 2.85
CA SER A 363 20.17 22.42 3.75
C SER A 363 20.35 21.08 3.04
N THR A 364 19.83 20.97 1.81
CA THR A 364 19.96 19.77 0.97
C THR A 364 21.42 19.50 0.62
N VAL A 365 22.15 20.52 0.15
CA VAL A 365 23.59 20.41 -0.16
C VAL A 365 24.39 20.03 1.08
N LEU A 366 24.07 20.58 2.25
CA LEU A 366 24.73 20.24 3.51
C LEU A 366 24.50 18.77 3.88
N ASN A 367 23.26 18.28 3.77
CA ASN A 367 22.93 16.87 4.02
C ASN A 367 23.70 15.94 3.08
N ILE A 368 23.70 16.25 1.77
CA ILE A 368 24.51 15.52 0.78
C ILE A 368 25.97 15.53 1.22
N PHE A 369 26.56 16.69 1.50
CA PHE A 369 27.96 16.76 1.91
C PHE A 369 28.26 15.93 3.17
N GLN A 370 27.35 15.88 4.15
CA GLN A 370 27.55 15.08 5.36
C GLN A 370 27.53 13.58 5.09
N PHE A 371 26.61 13.10 4.26
CA PHE A 371 26.46 11.67 3.95
C PHE A 371 27.44 11.16 2.90
N PHE A 372 27.90 11.99 1.96
CA PHE A 372 28.80 11.60 0.86
C PHE A 372 30.29 11.90 1.09
N ARG A 373 30.67 12.62 2.17
CA ARG A 373 32.08 12.92 2.47
C ARG A 373 32.84 11.74 3.12
N ARG A 374 32.12 10.78 3.69
CA ARG A 374 32.70 9.55 4.23
C ARG A 374 32.81 8.51 3.13
#